data_AF-A0A662SZM4-F1
#
_entry.id   AF-A0A662SZM4-F1
#
_cell.length_a   1.000
_cell.length_b   1.000
_cell.length_c   1.000
_cell.angle_alpha   90.00
_cell.angle_beta   90.00
_cell.angle_gamma   90.00
#
_symmetry.space_group_name_H-M   'P 1'
#
loop_
_entity.id
_entity.type
_entity.pdbx_description
1 polymer ?
#
loop_
_entity_poly.entity_id
_entity_poly.type
_entity_poly.pdbx_seq_one_letter_code
_entity_poly.pdbx_strand_id
1 'polypeptide(L)'
;MKKPSIVYAPLGTRGFDPIRTDRCLECDSSDIAVGEARGWTEGNRVIEELPVECRSCGASYKLRYIGILDEGRRVATIVDVLSPEGEELGWLGVC
;
A
#
# COMPACT_ATOMS: atom_id res chain seq x y z
N MET A 1 7.15 -10.03 -4.11
CA MET A 1 8.04 -8.85 -3.94
C MET A 1 8.23 -8.57 -2.45
N LYS A 2 9.41 -8.13 -1.96
CA LYS A 2 9.51 -7.67 -0.56
C LYS A 2 8.82 -6.32 -0.46
N LYS A 3 7.72 -6.27 0.28
CA LYS A 3 6.89 -5.07 0.40
C LYS A 3 7.50 -4.12 1.44
N PRO A 4 7.51 -2.81 1.16
CA PRO A 4 7.94 -1.84 2.15
C PRO A 4 6.95 -1.84 3.32
N SER A 5 7.47 -1.91 4.55
CA SER A 5 6.68 -1.78 5.78
C SER A 5 6.48 -0.32 6.20
N ILE A 6 7.25 0.59 5.60
CA ILE A 6 7.12 2.04 5.77
C ILE A 6 7.05 2.67 4.38
N VAL A 7 6.03 3.50 4.18
CA VAL A 7 5.82 4.32 2.98
C VAL A 7 5.86 5.78 3.40
N TYR A 8 6.55 6.63 2.65
CA TYR A 8 6.69 8.04 2.99
C TYR A 8 5.67 8.88 2.22
N ALA A 9 4.64 9.34 2.92
CA ALA A 9 3.57 10.15 2.36
C ALA A 9 4.00 11.63 2.27
N PRO A 10 3.88 12.28 1.11
CA PRO A 10 4.25 13.69 0.98
C PRO A 10 3.28 14.59 1.75
N LEU A 11 3.81 15.44 2.63
CA LEU A 11 3.06 16.47 3.38
C LEU A 11 3.25 17.87 2.76
N GLY A 12 3.41 17.96 1.44
CA GLY A 12 3.74 19.20 0.73
C GLY A 12 5.11 19.74 1.14
N THR A 13 5.17 21.00 1.60
CA THR A 13 6.43 21.64 2.03
C THR A 13 6.91 21.21 3.42
N ARG A 14 6.12 20.41 4.13
CA ARG A 14 6.43 19.95 5.50
C ARG A 14 7.27 18.67 5.53
N GLY A 15 7.66 18.14 4.36
CA GLY A 15 8.44 16.91 4.24
C GLY A 15 7.55 15.69 4.03
N PHE A 16 7.87 14.59 4.71
CA PHE A 16 7.22 13.31 4.53
C PHE A 16 6.75 12.72 5.87
N ASP A 17 5.58 12.10 5.86
CA ASP A 17 5.06 11.33 6.98
C ASP A 17 5.37 9.83 6.77
N PRO A 18 6.07 9.16 7.70
CA PRO A 18 6.28 7.72 7.62
C PRO A 18 5.00 6.96 7.99
N ILE A 19 4.32 6.41 6.98
CA ILE A 19 3.14 5.55 7.15
C ILE A 19 3.57 4.09 7.25
N ARG A 20 3.14 3.42 8.32
CA ARG A 20 3.42 2.01 8.58
C ARG A 20 2.35 1.12 7.97
N THR A 21 2.68 0.38 6.92
CA THR A 21 1.75 -0.55 6.24
C THR A 21 1.59 -1.87 6.99
N ASP A 22 2.39 -2.09 8.03
CA ASP A 22 2.26 -3.20 8.99
C ASP A 22 1.36 -2.85 10.19
N ARG A 23 0.65 -1.72 10.14
CA ARG A 23 -0.30 -1.24 11.15
C ARG A 23 -1.59 -0.77 10.48
N CYS A 24 -2.66 -0.69 11.25
CA CYS A 24 -3.94 -0.18 10.78
C CYS A 24 -3.82 1.32 10.45
N LEU A 25 -4.21 1.70 9.24
CA LEU A 25 -4.20 3.12 8.81
C LEU A 25 -5.18 4.00 9.59
N GLU A 26 -6.22 3.41 10.17
CA GLU A 26 -7.28 4.15 10.89
C GLU A 26 -6.99 4.31 12.39
N CYS A 27 -6.51 3.26 13.05
CA CYS A 27 -6.33 3.25 14.52
C CYS A 27 -4.90 2.94 14.98
N ASP A 28 -3.95 2.79 14.06
CA ASP A 28 -2.55 2.47 14.33
C ASP A 28 -2.31 1.16 15.10
N SER A 29 -3.33 0.31 15.25
CA SER A 29 -3.16 -1.03 15.87
C SER A 29 -2.30 -1.93 14.98
N SER A 30 -1.44 -2.74 15.61
CA SER A 30 -0.69 -3.81 14.93
C SER A 30 -1.49 -5.11 14.77
N ASP A 31 -2.70 -5.19 15.32
CA ASP A 31 -3.58 -6.37 15.20
C ASP A 31 -4.35 -6.33 13.88
N ILE A 32 -3.61 -6.52 12.79
CA ILE A 32 -4.13 -6.60 11.43
C ILE A 32 -4.01 -8.03 10.89
N ALA A 33 -5.05 -8.50 10.23
CA ALA A 33 -5.03 -9.70 9.40
C ALA A 33 -4.77 -9.29 7.95
N VAL A 34 -3.89 -10.02 7.29
CA VAL A 34 -3.54 -9.80 5.87
C VAL A 34 -4.02 -11.00 5.07
N GLY A 35 -4.84 -10.74 4.05
CA GLY A 35 -5.40 -11.76 3.16
C GLY A 35 -4.42 -12.25 2.10
N GLU A 36 -4.90 -13.14 1.23
CA GLU A 36 -4.12 -13.62 0.08
C GLU A 36 -3.87 -12.47 -0.91
N ALA A 37 -2.62 -12.34 -1.34
CA ALA A 37 -2.21 -11.33 -2.30
C ALA A 37 -2.66 -11.69 -3.71
N ARG A 38 -3.18 -10.71 -4.45
CA ARG A 38 -3.47 -10.84 -5.88
C ARG A 38 -2.48 -10.01 -6.68
N GLY A 39 -1.67 -10.68 -7.51
CA GLY A 39 -0.65 -10.02 -8.34
C GLY A 39 -0.93 -10.12 -9.84
N TRP A 40 -0.58 -9.08 -10.58
CA TRP A 40 -0.60 -9.09 -12.06
C TRP A 40 0.40 -8.07 -12.63
N THR A 41 0.54 -8.05 -13.96
CA THR A 41 1.48 -7.15 -14.65
C THR A 41 0.77 -6.42 -15.78
N GLU A 42 0.99 -5.11 -15.87
CA GLU A 42 0.43 -4.23 -16.88
C GLU A 42 1.56 -3.38 -17.49
N GLY A 43 2.02 -3.78 -18.68
CA GLY A 43 3.16 -3.13 -19.32
C GLY A 43 4.41 -3.19 -18.44
N ASN A 44 4.91 -2.02 -18.01
CA ASN A 44 6.07 -1.92 -17.13
C ASN A 44 5.70 -1.86 -15.63
N ARG A 45 4.45 -2.15 -15.27
CA ARG A 45 3.96 -2.12 -13.89
C ARG A 45 3.75 -3.53 -13.36
N VAL A 46 4.34 -3.82 -12.21
CA VAL A 46 4.08 -5.04 -11.44
C VAL A 46 3.17 -4.65 -10.27
N ILE A 47 1.93 -5.14 -10.28
CA ILE A 47 0.89 -4.73 -9.35
C ILE A 47 0.59 -5.88 -8.39
N GLU A 48 0.46 -5.58 -7.10
CA GLU A 48 0.08 -6.54 -6.07
C GLU A 48 -0.91 -5.89 -5.10
N GLU A 49 -2.12 -6.45 -5.01
CA GLU A 49 -3.14 -6.05 -4.05
C GLU A 49 -3.16 -6.98 -2.84
N LEU A 50 -3.26 -6.38 -1.65
CA LEU A 50 -3.32 -7.07 -0.37
C LEU A 50 -4.54 -6.62 0.41
N PRO A 51 -5.51 -7.52 0.66
CA PRO A 51 -6.57 -7.26 1.62
C PRO A 51 -6.01 -7.13 3.03
N VAL A 52 -6.47 -6.13 3.77
CA VAL A 52 -6.11 -5.87 5.16
C VAL A 52 -7.39 -5.67 5.98
N GLU A 53 -7.47 -6.35 7.11
CA GLU A 53 -8.55 -6.19 8.08
C GLU A 53 -7.94 -5.91 9.45
N CYS A 54 -8.34 -4.82 10.11
CA CYS A 54 -7.94 -4.55 11.48
C CYS A 54 -8.93 -5.17 12.45
N ARG A 55 -8.46 -6.09 13.29
CA ARG A 55 -9.28 -6.76 14.30
C ARG A 55 -9.61 -5.85 15.49
N SER A 56 -8.84 -4.77 15.69
CA SER A 56 -9.08 -3.82 16.79
C SER A 56 -10.22 -2.84 16.51
N CYS A 57 -10.37 -2.32 15.29
CA CYS A 57 -11.40 -1.34 14.94
C CYS A 57 -12.39 -1.81 13.86
N GLY A 58 -12.17 -2.97 13.25
CA GLY A 58 -13.02 -3.51 12.19
C GLY A 58 -12.80 -2.88 10.81
N ALA A 59 -11.85 -1.96 10.67
CA ALA A 59 -11.54 -1.35 9.37
C ALA A 59 -11.03 -2.41 8.37
N SER A 60 -11.51 -2.33 7.13
CA SER A 60 -11.11 -3.21 6.04
C SER A 60 -10.81 -2.39 4.79
N TYR A 61 -9.68 -2.69 4.15
CA TYR A 61 -9.19 -2.00 2.96
C TYR A 61 -8.22 -2.89 2.19
N LYS A 62 -7.78 -2.46 1.01
CA LYS A 62 -6.70 -3.09 0.27
C LYS A 62 -5.52 -2.14 0.12
N LEU A 63 -4.32 -2.66 0.30
CA LEU A 63 -3.09 -1.98 -0.10
C LEU A 63 -2.71 -2.45 -1.50
N ARG A 64 -2.64 -1.53 -2.46
CA ARG A 64 -2.17 -1.82 -3.82
C ARG A 64 -0.75 -1.32 -3.97
N TYR A 65 0.19 -2.23 -4.16
CA TYR A 65 1.59 -1.93 -4.43
C TYR A 65 1.82 -1.97 -5.95
N ILE A 66 2.28 -0.86 -6.52
CA ILE A 66 2.54 -0.71 -7.95
C ILE A 66 4.04 -0.48 -8.14
N GLY A 67 4.78 -1.53 -8.48
CA GLY A 67 6.19 -1.43 -8.85
C GLY A 67 6.35 -0.99 -10.30
N ILE A 68 6.97 0.17 -10.52
CA ILE A 68 7.29 0.67 -11.86
C ILE A 68 8.68 0.18 -12.26
N LEU A 69 8.77 -0.47 -13.42
CA LEU A 69 10.01 -0.97 -14.00
C LEU A 69 10.49 -0.06 -15.14
N ASP A 70 11.80 0.11 -15.21
CA ASP A 70 12.53 0.69 -16.34
C ASP A 70 13.69 -0.24 -16.70
N GLU A 71 13.77 -0.69 -17.95
CA GLU A 71 14.73 -1.71 -18.41
C GLU A 71 14.80 -2.96 -17.51
N GLY A 72 13.65 -3.40 -16.96
CA GLY A 72 13.56 -4.54 -16.05
C GLY A 72 14.02 -4.27 -14.61
N ARG A 73 14.44 -3.05 -14.29
CA ARG A 73 14.82 -2.61 -12.94
C ARG A 73 13.70 -1.80 -12.32
N ARG A 74 13.43 -2.02 -11.03
CA ARG A 74 12.43 -1.23 -10.30
C ARG A 74 12.98 0.17 -10.01
N VAL A 75 12.26 1.19 -10.46
CA VAL A 75 12.61 2.60 -10.25
C VAL A 75 11.74 3.29 -9.21
N ALA A 76 10.51 2.79 -8.99
CA ALA A 76 9.59 3.32 -7.99
C ALA A 76 8.58 2.26 -7.57
N THR A 77 8.02 2.42 -6.38
CA THR A 77 6.85 1.70 -5.88
C THR A 77 5.83 2.70 -5.38
N ILE A 78 4.66 2.75 -6.00
CA ILE A 78 3.51 3.53 -5.53
C ILE A 78 2.67 2.62 -4.64
N VAL A 79 2.11 3.16 -3.56
CA VAL A 79 1.19 2.42 -2.69
C VAL A 79 -0.13 3.16 -2.59
N ASP A 80 -1.19 2.54 -3.13
CA ASP A 80 -2.57 3.05 -3.02
C ASP A 80 -3.34 2.34 -1.92
N VAL A 81 -4.35 3.01 -1.40
CA VAL A 81 -5.35 2.47 -0.48
C VAL A 81 -6.68 2.39 -1.22
N LEU A 82 -7.28 1.20 -1.22
CA LEU A 82 -8.57 0.95 -1.84
C LEU A 82 -9.58 0.47 -0.80
N SER A 83 -10.85 0.63 -1.10
CA SER A 83 -11.93 -0.03 -0.38
C SER A 83 -11.87 -1.56 -0.62
N PRO A 84 -12.58 -2.35 0.20
CA PRO A 84 -12.74 -3.79 -0.05
C PRO A 84 -13.33 -4.10 -1.43
N GLU A 85 -14.17 -3.22 -1.97
CA GLU A 85 -14.79 -3.33 -3.29
C GLU A 85 -13.85 -2.91 -4.42
N GLY A 86 -12.76 -2.20 -4.10
CA GLY A 86 -11.73 -1.75 -5.05
C GLY A 86 -11.85 -0.28 -5.46
N GLU A 87 -12.68 0.51 -4.79
CA GLU A 87 -12.74 1.95 -4.99
C GLU A 87 -11.49 2.63 -4.43
N GLU A 88 -10.97 3.65 -5.10
CA GLU A 88 -9.78 4.36 -4.64
C GLU A 88 -10.12 5.27 -3.45
N LEU A 89 -9.51 4.99 -2.29
CA LEU A 89 -9.68 5.79 -1.07
C LEU A 89 -8.59 6.87 -0.95
N GLY A 90 -7.44 6.62 -1.56
CA GLY A 90 -6.32 7.55 -1.62
C GLY A 90 -5.00 6.85 -1.95
N TRP A 91 -3.91 7.60 -1.88
CA TRP A 91 -2.57 7.10 -2.14
C TRP A 91 -1.62 7.50 -1.00
N LEU A 92 -0.78 6.55 -0.57
CA LEU A 92 0.13 6.73 0.56
C LEU A 92 1.46 7.34 0.16
N GLY A 93 1.94 7.17 -1.07
CA GLY A 93 3.22 7.74 -1.49
C GLY A 93 4.01 6.87 -2.45
N VAL A 94 5.27 7.28 -2.66
CA VAL A 94 6.24 6.59 -3.53
C VAL A 94 7.47 6.19 -2.71
N CYS A 95 8.02 5.02 -2.98
CA CYS A 95 9.23 4.49 -2.34
C CYS A 95 10.13 3.71 -3.31
#